data_AF-A0A2N9MRM8-F1
#
_entry.id   AF-A0A2N9MRM8-F1
#
_cell.length_a   1.000
_cell.length_b   1.000
_cell.length_c   1.000
_cell.angle_alpha   90.00
_cell.angle_beta   90.00
_cell.angle_gamma   90.00
#
_symmetry.space_group_name_H-M   'P 1'
#
loop_
_entity.id
_entity.type
_entity.pdbx_description
1 polymer ?
#
loop_
_entity_poly.entity_id
_entity_poly.type
_entity_poly.pdbx_seq_one_letter_code
_entity_poly.pdbx_strand_id
1 'polypeptide(L)'
;MFCFALSSVLMAQAPQPDGGGVRGGTLPVRWITGGPQCMEVPEWQVHQYNEDFFILRQSGSTHYEKPFLYLLFGNEKALLEDTGAGKSDAARVVGEIVAKWCALKGRASIPLIVAHSHAHGDHVAGDPGFHGMADATMVPLNVEGTREFFQIDQWPEGTGQVDLGGRVLDVVPIPGHDALAIAIYDRQTGVLLTGDNLYPGRLYVRDFPEYLKSTRRLVEFTRGRIVAHVLGTHIEETSTPYKDYPVGTRYQPEEHGLALSRGHLLELKEALEAMRGHAGQAGAAGAPRFHDLAAGTAEGSGEEAIEGERADWSARRILSCSTRREMRHMKKHASSIGLMLVTTVGLFGADNVLTPQEKAGGWVLLFDGKTLNGWDSAVPQAAGRGRGQGGGAGRGGAPKQAKGPAQPGAAPAQGSNPRPCSTPQGQAPVAAGASHWDVVDGTLSPCGDPAGYLTSKESYKDFVLTVDFRTGEDTNSGVFIRSPEGNGGYEVQIWKAQPAGYNTGSIVGTAKTDGEFKFISDQWNHYEIAADGDHLVVVLNGTKTLDVHDSQFSDGRIRLQYQKFPIEFKNIKLRAIRH
;
A
#
# COMPACT_ATOMS: atom_id res chain seq x y z
N MET A 1 45.66 30.80 -40.69
CA MET A 1 45.17 29.65 -41.47
C MET A 1 44.81 28.57 -40.46
N PHE A 2 43.53 28.22 -40.36
CA PHE A 2 42.89 27.54 -39.23
C PHE A 2 43.33 26.07 -39.08
N CYS A 3 43.55 25.64 -37.83
CA CYS A 3 43.59 24.23 -37.43
C CYS A 3 42.16 23.73 -37.16
N PHE A 4 41.86 22.54 -37.65
CA PHE A 4 40.61 21.81 -37.41
C PHE A 4 40.60 21.20 -35.99
N ALA A 5 39.55 21.46 -35.23
CA ALA A 5 39.16 20.66 -34.06
C ALA A 5 37.82 19.98 -34.36
N LEU A 6 37.80 18.65 -34.26
CA LEU A 6 36.59 17.84 -34.36
C LEU A 6 35.67 18.16 -33.16
N SER A 7 34.43 18.53 -33.46
CA SER A 7 33.35 18.60 -32.46
C SER A 7 32.53 17.32 -32.58
N SER A 8 32.71 16.40 -31.62
CA SER A 8 31.82 15.27 -31.40
C SER A 8 30.58 15.76 -30.66
N VAL A 9 29.50 15.97 -31.41
CA VAL A 9 28.17 16.20 -30.83
C VAL A 9 27.66 14.86 -30.30
N LEU A 10 27.93 14.60 -29.01
CA LEU A 10 27.12 13.67 -28.24
C LEU A 10 25.75 14.32 -28.05
N MET A 11 24.78 13.87 -28.84
CA MET A 11 23.36 14.01 -28.50
C MET A 11 23.11 13.16 -27.25
N ALA A 12 23.43 13.71 -26.07
CA ALA A 12 22.85 13.23 -24.84
C ALA A 12 21.34 13.48 -24.95
N GLN A 13 20.56 12.41 -25.11
CA GLN A 13 19.13 12.51 -24.82
C GLN A 13 19.01 12.99 -23.38
N ALA A 14 18.43 14.17 -23.19
CA ALA A 14 18.03 14.62 -21.87
C ALA A 14 17.19 13.51 -21.22
N PRO A 15 17.36 13.23 -19.92
CA PRO A 15 16.51 12.28 -19.21
C PRO A 15 15.04 12.68 -19.48
N GLN A 16 14.25 11.73 -19.97
CA GLN A 16 12.83 11.99 -20.18
C GLN A 16 12.21 12.34 -18.82
N PRO A 17 11.38 13.40 -18.74
CA PRO A 17 10.83 13.85 -17.48
C PRO A 17 9.84 12.83 -16.93
N ASP A 18 10.03 12.45 -15.66
CA ASP A 18 9.13 11.64 -14.86
C ASP A 18 7.82 12.41 -14.57
N GLY A 19 6.99 12.63 -15.59
CA GLY A 19 5.57 13.01 -15.53
C GLY A 19 5.12 14.29 -14.79
N GLY A 20 5.94 14.89 -13.93
CA GLY A 20 5.55 15.97 -13.02
C GLY A 20 6.71 16.72 -12.35
N GLY A 21 7.97 16.35 -12.58
CA GLY A 21 9.14 17.08 -12.06
C GLY A 21 9.41 16.86 -10.56
N VAL A 22 8.75 15.90 -9.93
CA VAL A 22 9.06 15.44 -8.57
C VAL A 22 9.98 14.22 -8.62
N ARG A 23 10.84 14.07 -7.61
CA ARG A 23 11.72 12.92 -7.42
C ARG A 23 11.01 11.86 -6.60
N GLY A 24 10.63 10.79 -7.29
CA GLY A 24 9.89 9.68 -6.69
C GLY A 24 10.67 8.92 -5.62
N GLY A 25 9.98 7.99 -4.97
CA GLY A 25 10.53 7.02 -4.04
C GLY A 25 9.57 5.85 -3.85
N THR A 26 9.93 4.94 -2.96
CA THR A 26 9.11 3.75 -2.66
C THR A 26 8.69 3.74 -1.20
N LEU A 27 7.56 3.10 -0.89
CA LEU A 27 7.13 2.80 0.48
C LEU A 27 6.97 1.29 0.63
N PRO A 28 7.28 0.73 1.81
CA PRO A 28 7.02 -0.67 2.05
C PRO A 28 5.51 -0.92 2.09
N VAL A 29 5.09 -2.11 1.64
CA VAL A 29 3.66 -2.51 1.65
C VAL A 29 3.14 -2.63 3.09
N ARG A 30 4.01 -2.99 4.04
CA ARG A 30 3.71 -3.13 5.47
C ARG A 30 4.91 -2.71 6.31
N TRP A 31 4.64 -2.23 7.52
CA TRP A 31 5.66 -2.05 8.53
C TRP A 31 5.57 -3.16 9.57
N ILE A 32 6.71 -3.49 10.19
CA ILE A 32 6.74 -4.42 11.32
C ILE A 32 6.24 -3.64 12.53
N THR A 33 5.02 -3.90 12.97
CA THR A 33 4.43 -3.16 14.10
C THR A 33 5.00 -3.59 15.44
N GLY A 34 5.60 -4.76 15.51
CA GLY A 34 5.98 -5.45 16.73
C GLY A 34 5.76 -6.95 16.52
N GLY A 35 5.85 -7.73 17.58
CA GLY A 35 5.56 -9.15 17.52
C GLY A 35 5.29 -9.74 18.90
N PRO A 36 4.70 -10.95 18.97
CA PRO A 36 4.60 -11.69 20.23
C PRO A 36 5.97 -11.97 20.87
N GLN A 37 7.05 -11.87 20.07
CA GLN A 37 8.44 -12.04 20.49
C GLN A 37 9.20 -10.74 20.22
N CYS A 38 9.00 -9.74 21.09
CA CYS A 38 9.60 -8.40 20.96
C CYS A 38 11.13 -8.38 20.81
N MET A 39 11.83 -9.44 21.23
CA MET A 39 13.28 -9.54 21.12
C MET A 39 13.79 -9.73 19.69
N GLU A 40 12.92 -10.14 18.76
CA GLU A 40 13.28 -10.41 17.36
C GLU A 40 12.94 -9.24 16.43
N VAL A 41 12.26 -8.21 16.94
CA VAL A 41 11.87 -7.02 16.17
C VAL A 41 12.85 -5.91 16.46
N PRO A 42 13.48 -5.28 15.44
CA PRO A 42 14.38 -4.17 15.67
C PRO A 42 13.62 -3.00 16.32
N GLU A 43 14.28 -2.25 17.21
CA GLU A 43 13.68 -1.09 17.88
C GLU A 43 13.25 0.00 16.89
N TRP A 44 13.96 0.08 15.77
CA TRP A 44 13.69 0.98 14.64
C TRP A 44 13.74 0.23 13.32
N GLN A 45 12.74 0.47 12.47
CA GLN A 45 12.84 0.18 11.05
C GLN A 45 13.22 1.46 10.32
N VAL A 46 14.20 1.36 9.43
CA VAL A 46 14.64 2.47 8.59
C VAL A 46 14.36 2.09 7.16
N HIS A 47 13.48 2.85 6.52
CA HIS A 47 13.17 2.72 5.10
C HIS A 47 13.76 3.89 4.33
N GLN A 48 14.50 3.59 3.27
CA GLN A 48 15.01 4.61 2.35
C GLN A 48 13.97 4.85 1.26
N TYR A 49 13.20 5.93 1.37
CA TYR A 49 12.20 6.30 0.37
C TYR A 49 12.87 6.59 -0.98
N ASN A 50 13.94 7.39 -0.96
CA ASN A 50 14.89 7.59 -2.06
C ASN A 50 16.28 7.97 -1.52
N GLU A 51 17.24 8.36 -2.36
CA GLU A 51 18.62 8.57 -1.92
C GLU A 51 18.83 9.72 -0.92
N ASP A 52 17.84 10.60 -0.73
CA ASP A 52 17.91 11.74 0.19
C ASP A 52 16.67 11.85 1.12
N PHE A 53 15.83 10.82 1.22
CA PHE A 53 14.67 10.79 2.13
C PHE A 53 14.53 9.43 2.80
N PHE A 54 14.56 9.44 4.14
CA PHE A 54 14.43 8.26 4.99
C PHE A 54 13.21 8.38 5.90
N ILE A 55 12.55 7.26 6.13
CA ILE A 55 11.40 7.14 7.02
C ILE A 55 11.78 6.14 8.10
N LEU A 56 11.68 6.55 9.36
CA LEU A 56 11.95 5.71 10.51
C LEU A 56 10.63 5.35 11.17
N ARG A 57 10.45 4.08 11.54
CA ARG A 57 9.28 3.59 12.29
C ARG A 57 9.74 3.01 13.61
N GLN A 58 9.27 3.60 14.72
CA GLN A 58 9.52 3.06 16.04
C GLN A 58 8.73 1.76 16.23
N SER A 59 9.34 0.75 16.85
CA SER A 59 8.72 -0.56 17.06
C SER A 59 7.68 -0.54 18.18
N GLY A 60 6.60 -1.33 18.02
CA GLY A 60 5.62 -1.59 19.08
C GLY A 60 6.20 -2.30 20.29
N SER A 61 7.34 -2.95 20.09
CA SER A 61 8.12 -3.54 21.17
C SER A 61 8.67 -2.49 22.13
N THR A 62 9.02 -1.29 21.63
CA THR A 62 9.53 -0.19 22.45
C THR A 62 8.42 0.76 22.90
N HIS A 63 7.49 1.15 22.01
CA HIS A 63 6.36 2.00 22.36
C HIS A 63 5.09 1.68 21.55
N TYR A 64 3.91 1.68 22.17
CA TYR A 64 2.67 1.28 21.47
C TYR A 64 2.21 2.29 20.41
N GLU A 65 2.59 3.57 20.53
CA GLU A 65 2.26 4.61 19.54
C GLU A 65 2.99 4.40 18.21
N LYS A 66 4.18 3.77 18.26
CA LYS A 66 4.98 3.40 17.09
C LYS A 66 5.16 4.56 16.09
N PRO A 67 5.52 5.79 16.50
CA PRO A 67 5.52 6.93 15.60
C PRO A 67 6.44 6.72 14.38
N PHE A 68 6.08 7.37 13.28
CA PHE A 68 6.93 7.59 12.12
C PHE A 68 7.72 8.89 12.25
N LEU A 69 8.99 8.87 11.89
CA LEU A 69 9.86 10.04 11.84
C LEU A 69 10.38 10.18 10.41
N TYR A 70 10.56 11.42 9.96
CA TYR A 70 10.90 11.72 8.58
C TYR A 70 12.21 12.49 8.50
N LEU A 71 13.22 11.92 7.85
CA LEU A 71 14.56 12.52 7.70
C LEU A 71 14.83 12.89 6.24
N LEU A 72 14.86 14.18 5.95
CA LEU A 72 15.02 14.76 4.62
C LEU A 72 16.39 15.41 4.48
N PHE A 73 17.18 15.01 3.50
CA PHE A 73 18.48 15.63 3.19
C PHE A 73 18.33 16.66 2.05
N GLY A 74 18.98 17.81 2.22
CA GLY A 74 19.32 18.74 1.14
C GLY A 74 20.84 18.86 0.98
N ASN A 75 21.31 19.80 0.15
CA ASN A 75 22.76 19.93 -0.08
C ASN A 75 23.48 20.61 1.09
N GLU A 76 22.81 21.48 1.83
CA GLU A 76 23.44 22.27 2.90
C GLU A 76 23.08 21.76 4.29
N LYS A 77 21.85 21.30 4.49
CA LYS A 77 21.33 20.84 5.78
C LYS A 77 20.32 19.70 5.61
N ALA A 78 20.04 18.98 6.68
CA ALA A 78 18.99 17.97 6.76
C ALA A 78 17.91 18.43 7.74
N LEU A 79 16.69 17.90 7.61
CA LEU A 79 15.59 18.09 8.56
C LEU A 79 15.07 16.73 9.02
N LEU A 80 14.97 16.55 10.33
CA LEU A 80 14.23 15.48 10.98
C LEU A 80 12.91 16.04 11.50
N GLU A 81 11.79 15.39 11.14
CA GLU A 81 10.49 15.61 11.76
C GLU A 81 10.23 14.51 12.79
N ASP A 82 9.94 14.94 14.02
CA ASP A 82 9.66 14.14 15.22
C ASP A 82 10.86 13.32 15.74
N THR A 83 10.84 13.00 17.04
CA THR A 83 11.93 12.29 17.75
C THR A 83 11.47 11.02 18.48
N GLY A 84 10.22 10.63 18.25
CA GLY A 84 9.63 9.38 18.73
C GLY A 84 9.06 9.45 20.15
N ALA A 85 8.65 8.29 20.66
CA ALA A 85 7.84 8.16 21.86
C ALA A 85 8.52 7.37 22.99
N GLY A 86 8.20 7.74 24.23
CA GLY A 86 8.68 7.05 25.43
C GLY A 86 10.21 7.04 25.55
N LYS A 87 10.81 5.88 25.84
CA LYS A 87 12.27 5.74 25.83
C LYS A 87 12.74 5.64 24.37
N SER A 88 13.06 6.78 23.77
CA SER A 88 13.51 6.89 22.39
C SER A 88 15.03 7.09 22.31
N ASP A 89 15.72 6.27 21.51
CA ASP A 89 17.12 6.44 21.14
C ASP A 89 17.29 6.93 19.68
N ALA A 90 16.26 7.63 19.15
CA ALA A 90 16.23 8.13 17.77
C ALA A 90 17.49 8.88 17.35
N ALA A 91 18.10 9.67 18.26
CA ALA A 91 19.34 10.41 17.98
C ALA A 91 20.51 9.52 17.54
N ARG A 92 20.63 8.31 18.11
CA ARG A 92 21.65 7.34 17.70
C ARG A 92 21.41 6.87 16.27
N VAL A 93 20.18 6.44 15.97
CA VAL A 93 19.80 5.90 14.65
C VAL A 93 19.90 6.97 13.57
N VAL A 94 19.41 8.18 13.84
CA VAL A 94 19.52 9.32 12.93
C VAL A 94 20.99 9.68 12.70
N GLY A 95 21.82 9.70 13.75
CA GLY A 95 23.26 9.92 13.63
C GLY A 95 23.95 8.88 12.73
N GLU A 96 23.57 7.61 12.83
CA GLU A 96 24.09 6.55 11.95
C GLU A 96 23.67 6.74 10.48
N ILE A 97 22.42 7.15 10.23
CA ILE A 97 21.93 7.44 8.87
C ILE A 97 22.66 8.64 8.29
N VAL A 98 22.78 9.73 9.06
CA VAL A 98 23.49 10.95 8.67
C VAL A 98 24.95 10.66 8.35
N ALA A 99 25.64 9.88 9.18
CA ALA A 99 27.04 9.51 8.94
C ALA A 99 27.19 8.68 7.64
N LYS A 100 26.31 7.70 7.41
CA LYS A 100 26.30 6.90 6.17
C LYS A 100 26.02 7.75 4.94
N TRP A 101 25.04 8.64 5.01
CA TRP A 101 24.69 9.54 3.91
C TRP A 101 25.85 10.51 3.60
N CYS A 102 26.47 11.09 4.63
CA CYS A 102 27.65 11.94 4.48
C CYS A 102 28.82 11.21 3.80
N ALA A 103 29.11 9.98 4.22
CA ALA A 103 30.14 9.16 3.58
C ALA A 103 29.84 8.89 2.10
N LEU A 104 28.59 8.58 1.75
CA LEU A 104 28.17 8.37 0.36
C LEU A 104 28.27 9.63 -0.50
N LYS A 105 28.05 10.81 0.08
CA LYS A 105 28.16 12.11 -0.62
C LYS A 105 29.58 12.71 -0.54
N GLY A 106 30.55 12.01 0.05
CA GLY A 106 31.94 12.48 0.17
C GLY A 106 32.11 13.71 1.06
N ARG A 107 31.30 13.85 2.12
CA ARG A 107 31.31 14.99 3.05
C ARG A 107 31.52 14.54 4.50
N ALA A 108 32.05 15.43 5.34
CA ALA A 108 32.36 15.12 6.73
C ALA A 108 31.12 15.17 7.65
N SER A 109 30.30 16.21 7.52
CA SER A 109 29.05 16.36 8.27
C SER A 109 28.00 17.14 7.47
N ILE A 110 26.78 17.19 7.99
CA ILE A 110 25.68 18.03 7.52
C ILE A 110 24.91 18.55 8.75
N PRO A 111 24.66 19.87 8.87
CA PRO A 111 23.77 20.42 9.88
C PRO A 111 22.39 19.76 9.86
N LEU A 112 21.87 19.42 11.04
CA LEU A 112 20.57 18.79 11.23
C LEU A 112 19.61 19.75 11.91
N ILE A 113 18.49 20.05 11.27
CA ILE A 113 17.34 20.69 11.91
C ILE A 113 16.48 19.58 12.52
N VAL A 114 16.10 19.71 13.78
CA VAL A 114 15.14 18.82 14.44
C VAL A 114 13.89 19.64 14.69
N ALA A 115 12.82 19.30 13.99
CA ALA A 115 11.52 19.93 14.06
C ALA A 115 10.46 18.91 14.46
N HIS A 116 9.29 19.38 14.86
CA HIS A 116 8.20 18.52 15.30
C HIS A 116 6.92 18.89 14.55
N SER A 117 6.14 17.87 14.22
CA SER A 117 4.80 18.07 13.68
C SER A 117 3.91 18.79 14.70
N HIS A 118 4.07 18.51 16.00
CA HIS A 118 3.43 19.18 17.14
C HIS A 118 4.06 18.77 18.50
N ALA A 119 3.50 19.24 19.62
CA ALA A 119 4.13 19.16 20.95
C ALA A 119 3.79 17.93 21.82
N HIS A 120 3.13 16.89 21.29
CA HIS A 120 2.78 15.72 22.09
C HIS A 120 3.99 14.83 22.40
N GLY A 121 3.92 14.14 23.54
CA GLY A 121 5.04 13.39 24.11
C GLY A 121 5.55 12.26 23.21
N ASP A 122 4.69 11.69 22.39
CA ASP A 122 5.00 10.66 21.41
C ASP A 122 5.69 11.17 20.13
N HIS A 123 5.92 12.49 20.03
CA HIS A 123 6.64 13.15 18.95
C HIS A 123 7.95 13.80 19.41
N VAL A 124 8.12 14.03 20.72
CA VAL A 124 9.21 14.84 21.29
C VAL A 124 10.05 14.09 22.33
N ALA A 125 9.71 12.84 22.66
CA ALA A 125 10.38 12.14 23.76
C ALA A 125 11.87 11.84 23.48
N GLY A 126 12.31 11.86 22.22
CA GLY A 126 13.72 11.67 21.85
C GLY A 126 14.59 12.92 21.91
N ASP A 127 14.01 14.11 22.15
CA ASP A 127 14.72 15.40 22.14
C ASP A 127 16.00 15.45 22.98
N PRO A 128 16.04 14.87 24.21
CA PRO A 128 17.26 14.88 25.02
C PRO A 128 18.48 14.30 24.31
N GLY A 129 18.29 13.35 23.38
CA GLY A 129 19.37 12.76 22.59
C GLY A 129 19.95 13.72 21.54
N PHE A 130 19.17 14.70 21.09
CA PHE A 130 19.59 15.67 20.07
C PHE A 130 20.22 16.94 20.66
N HIS A 131 19.88 17.31 21.90
CA HIS A 131 20.53 18.44 22.59
C HIS A 131 22.06 18.29 22.74
N GLY A 132 22.58 17.06 22.71
CA GLY A 132 24.01 16.75 22.77
C GLY A 132 24.71 16.62 21.41
N MET A 133 23.99 16.75 20.31
CA MET A 133 24.53 16.56 18.95
C MET A 133 25.04 17.90 18.41
N ALA A 134 26.36 18.01 18.19
CA ALA A 134 27.04 19.29 17.92
C ALA A 134 26.50 20.08 16.71
N ASP A 135 26.04 19.37 15.67
CA ASP A 135 25.52 19.97 14.43
C ASP A 135 23.98 19.97 14.38
N ALA A 136 23.29 19.73 15.50
CA ALA A 136 21.83 19.73 15.58
C ALA A 136 21.26 21.07 16.09
N THR A 137 20.23 21.56 15.42
CA THR A 137 19.45 22.74 15.83
C THR A 137 18.01 22.32 16.10
N MET A 138 17.56 22.45 17.35
CA MET A 138 16.16 22.21 17.71
C MET A 138 15.30 23.42 17.33
N VAL A 139 14.19 23.20 16.65
CA VAL A 139 13.13 24.19 16.48
C VAL A 139 12.40 24.34 17.82
N PRO A 140 12.16 25.57 18.33
CA PRO A 140 11.47 25.73 19.61
C PRO A 140 10.08 25.12 19.59
N LEU A 141 9.74 24.36 20.63
CA LEU A 141 8.45 23.65 20.75
C LEU A 141 7.32 24.59 21.24
N ASN A 142 7.13 25.72 20.56
CA ASN A 142 6.04 26.67 20.79
C ASN A 142 5.75 27.47 19.51
N VAL A 143 4.56 28.06 19.45
CA VAL A 143 4.05 28.72 18.23
C VAL A 143 4.97 29.85 17.79
N GLU A 144 5.41 30.70 18.71
CA GLU A 144 6.25 31.86 18.41
C GLU A 144 7.58 31.46 17.80
N GLY A 145 8.26 30.47 18.38
CA GLY A 145 9.55 30.01 17.91
C GLY A 145 9.48 29.20 16.61
N THR A 146 8.46 28.35 16.43
CA THR A 146 8.20 27.68 15.14
C THR A 146 7.90 28.70 14.06
N ARG A 147 7.07 29.71 14.37
CA ARG A 147 6.74 30.80 13.45
C ARG A 147 7.99 31.57 13.03
N GLU A 148 8.84 31.94 13.98
CA GLU A 148 10.09 32.66 13.71
C GLU A 148 11.07 31.81 12.87
N PHE A 149 11.24 30.53 13.23
CA PHE A 149 12.17 29.64 12.56
C PHE A 149 11.82 29.40 11.09
N PHE A 150 10.54 29.10 10.80
CA PHE A 150 10.06 28.85 9.44
C PHE A 150 9.61 30.11 8.70
N GLN A 151 9.77 31.30 9.30
CA GLN A 151 9.42 32.59 8.70
C GLN A 151 7.93 32.65 8.28
N ILE A 152 7.05 32.23 9.19
CA ILE A 152 5.60 32.26 8.98
C ILE A 152 5.10 33.66 9.37
N ASP A 153 4.76 34.51 8.40
CA ASP A 153 4.40 35.91 8.67
C ASP A 153 3.14 36.07 9.54
N GLN A 154 2.15 35.19 9.36
CA GLN A 154 0.90 35.20 10.09
C GLN A 154 0.54 33.78 10.52
N TRP A 155 0.29 33.58 11.80
CA TRP A 155 -0.14 32.29 12.32
C TRP A 155 -1.65 32.32 12.64
N PRO A 156 -2.46 31.34 12.19
CA PRO A 156 -2.11 30.20 11.34
C PRO A 156 -2.33 30.40 9.82
N GLU A 157 -2.68 31.60 9.35
CA GLU A 157 -3.11 31.85 7.97
C GLU A 157 -1.98 31.83 6.93
N GLY A 158 -0.76 32.16 7.34
CA GLY A 158 0.43 32.22 6.49
C GLY A 158 1.03 30.84 6.22
N THR A 159 2.03 30.81 5.34
CA THR A 159 2.85 29.64 5.06
C THR A 159 4.30 30.06 5.19
N GLY A 160 5.10 29.24 5.86
CA GLY A 160 6.54 29.42 6.01
C GLY A 160 7.30 28.48 5.09
N GLN A 161 8.62 28.53 5.15
CA GLN A 161 9.47 27.60 4.42
C GLN A 161 10.84 27.43 5.06
N VAL A 162 11.48 26.32 4.72
CA VAL A 162 12.91 26.11 4.96
C VAL A 162 13.55 25.52 3.70
N ASP A 163 14.65 26.12 3.24
CA ASP A 163 15.45 25.56 2.14
C ASP A 163 16.62 24.77 2.71
N LEU A 164 16.68 23.47 2.45
CA LEU A 164 17.76 22.57 2.90
C LEU A 164 19.01 22.63 2.01
N GLY A 165 19.09 23.58 1.08
CA GLY A 165 20.16 23.74 0.10
C GLY A 165 19.75 23.16 -1.24
N GLY A 166 18.74 23.75 -1.89
CA GLY A 166 18.16 23.26 -3.14
C GLY A 166 17.00 22.28 -2.95
N ARG A 167 16.52 22.09 -1.71
CA ARG A 167 15.31 21.32 -1.39
C ARG A 167 14.46 22.17 -0.45
N VAL A 168 13.44 22.81 -1.02
CA VAL A 168 12.54 23.71 -0.28
C VAL A 168 11.38 22.92 0.29
N LEU A 169 11.17 23.06 1.59
CA LEU A 169 10.02 22.53 2.32
C LEU A 169 9.10 23.69 2.66
N ASP A 170 7.84 23.61 2.24
CA ASP A 170 6.79 24.54 2.67
C ASP A 170 6.23 24.07 4.02
N VAL A 171 6.00 25.00 4.95
CA VAL A 171 5.47 24.71 6.29
C VAL A 171 4.13 25.41 6.48
N VAL A 172 3.07 24.62 6.64
CA VAL A 172 1.69 25.10 6.75
C VAL A 172 1.20 24.89 8.17
N PRO A 173 0.86 25.95 8.93
CA PRO A 173 0.20 25.82 10.21
C PRO A 173 -1.15 25.10 10.07
N ILE A 174 -1.36 24.08 10.89
CA ILE A 174 -2.58 23.28 10.95
C ILE A 174 -3.07 23.07 12.41
N PRO A 175 -3.25 24.14 13.19
CA PRO A 175 -3.74 24.02 14.56
C PRO A 175 -5.14 23.38 14.60
N GLY A 176 -5.45 22.75 15.73
CA GLY A 176 -6.75 22.13 15.99
C GLY A 176 -6.63 20.82 16.76
N HIS A 177 -5.72 19.94 16.32
CA HIS A 177 -5.28 18.79 17.13
C HIS A 177 -4.42 19.27 18.31
N ASP A 178 -3.43 20.08 18.00
CA ASP A 178 -2.59 20.81 18.94
C ASP A 178 -2.42 22.26 18.45
N ALA A 179 -2.09 23.19 19.34
CA ALA A 179 -1.94 24.60 18.96
C ALA A 179 -0.69 24.86 18.10
N LEU A 180 0.36 24.03 18.24
CA LEU A 180 1.61 24.11 17.49
C LEU A 180 1.57 23.39 16.14
N ALA A 181 0.54 22.60 15.87
CA ALA A 181 0.57 21.64 14.77
C ALA A 181 0.92 22.27 13.40
N ILE A 182 1.86 21.66 12.69
CA ILE A 182 2.30 22.04 11.33
C ILE A 182 2.26 20.84 10.39
N ALA A 183 2.06 21.11 9.10
CA ALA A 183 2.26 20.19 8.00
C ALA A 183 3.46 20.65 7.17
N ILE A 184 4.26 19.70 6.67
CA ILE A 184 5.43 19.98 5.85
C ILE A 184 5.22 19.40 4.46
N TYR A 185 5.32 20.23 3.43
CA TYR A 185 5.26 19.80 2.03
C TYR A 185 6.64 19.89 1.38
N ASP A 186 7.16 18.74 0.95
CA ASP A 186 8.43 18.68 0.23
C ASP A 186 8.24 18.89 -1.27
N ARG A 187 8.65 20.06 -1.76
CA ARG A 187 8.52 20.40 -3.19
C ARG A 187 9.27 19.45 -4.11
N GLN A 188 10.33 18.79 -3.62
CA GLN A 188 11.13 17.89 -4.42
C GLN A 188 10.43 16.54 -4.64
N THR A 189 9.76 15.98 -3.65
CA THR A 189 9.12 14.66 -3.75
C THR A 189 7.60 14.71 -3.93
N GLY A 190 6.98 15.85 -3.64
CA GLY A 190 5.52 15.98 -3.58
C GLY A 190 4.90 15.28 -2.37
N VAL A 191 5.69 14.91 -1.36
CA VAL A 191 5.20 14.29 -0.12
C VAL A 191 4.72 15.39 0.84
N LEU A 192 3.51 15.18 1.39
CA LEU A 192 2.92 16.01 2.41
C LEU A 192 2.92 15.26 3.75
N LEU A 193 3.69 15.77 4.71
CA LEU A 193 3.75 15.28 6.08
C LEU A 193 2.69 16.03 6.90
N THR A 194 1.78 15.30 7.54
CA THR A 194 0.58 15.87 8.19
C THR A 194 0.55 15.71 9.69
N GLY A 195 1.56 15.09 10.29
CA GLY A 195 1.55 14.72 11.70
C GLY A 195 0.24 14.01 12.07
N ASP A 196 -0.40 14.50 13.11
CA ASP A 196 -1.65 13.96 13.64
C ASP A 196 -2.91 14.59 13.03
N ASN A 197 -2.75 15.49 12.06
CA ASN A 197 -3.90 16.07 11.37
C ASN A 197 -4.53 15.12 10.36
N LEU A 198 -3.77 14.19 9.78
CA LEU A 198 -4.35 13.14 8.94
C LEU A 198 -3.43 11.91 8.95
N TYR A 199 -3.94 10.79 9.42
CA TYR A 199 -3.29 9.49 9.39
C TYR A 199 -4.33 8.36 9.39
N PRO A 200 -3.96 7.12 9.05
CA PRO A 200 -4.87 5.97 9.10
C PRO A 200 -5.16 5.56 10.55
N GLY A 201 -6.11 6.25 11.18
CA GLY A 201 -6.43 6.04 12.59
C GLY A 201 -7.52 6.97 13.11
N ARG A 202 -7.66 6.99 14.43
CA ARG A 202 -8.64 7.84 15.11
C ARG A 202 -8.04 9.22 15.30
N LEU A 203 -8.62 10.24 14.69
CA LEU A 203 -8.10 11.60 14.80
C LEU A 203 -8.63 12.25 16.08
N TYR A 204 -7.72 12.65 16.95
CA TYR A 204 -8.02 13.38 18.17
C TYR A 204 -8.03 14.88 17.87
N VAL A 205 -9.08 15.61 18.27
CA VAL A 205 -9.23 17.03 17.93
C VAL A 205 -9.58 17.81 19.19
N ARG A 206 -8.76 18.81 19.53
CA ARG A 206 -8.96 19.69 20.71
C ARG A 206 -9.80 20.92 20.38
N ASP A 207 -9.60 21.49 19.19
CA ASP A 207 -10.36 22.63 18.66
C ASP A 207 -10.92 22.28 17.27
N PHE A 208 -12.17 21.83 17.23
CA PHE A 208 -12.85 21.42 15.99
C PHE A 208 -13.01 22.56 14.97
N PRO A 209 -13.49 23.76 15.36
CA PRO A 209 -13.55 24.90 14.44
C PRO A 209 -12.20 25.20 13.78
N GLU A 210 -11.12 25.21 14.56
CA GLU A 210 -9.79 25.50 14.02
C GLU A 210 -9.26 24.35 13.16
N TYR A 211 -9.48 23.10 13.59
CA TYR A 211 -9.12 21.91 12.82
C TYR A 211 -9.79 21.87 11.44
N LEU A 212 -11.07 22.25 11.34
CA LEU A 212 -11.78 22.37 10.05
C LEU A 212 -11.17 23.50 9.19
N LYS A 213 -10.81 24.65 9.76
CA LYS A 213 -10.13 25.72 9.01
C LYS A 213 -8.76 25.26 8.51
N SER A 214 -7.99 24.58 9.36
CA SER A 214 -6.68 24.00 9.03
C SER A 214 -6.80 22.96 7.91
N THR A 215 -7.77 22.07 7.98
CA THR A 215 -8.04 21.08 6.92
C THR A 215 -8.42 21.76 5.59
N ARG A 216 -9.26 22.81 5.62
CA ARG A 216 -9.58 23.61 4.43
C ARG A 216 -8.34 24.29 3.85
N ARG A 217 -7.50 24.87 4.71
CA ARG A 217 -6.23 25.51 4.33
C ARG A 217 -5.31 24.51 3.65
N LEU A 218 -5.20 23.30 4.17
CA LEU A 218 -4.38 22.24 3.60
C LEU A 218 -4.91 21.71 2.25
N VAL A 219 -6.24 21.56 2.12
CA VAL A 219 -6.88 21.21 0.82
C VAL A 219 -6.63 22.27 -0.24
N GLU A 220 -6.72 23.55 0.12
CA GLU A 220 -6.46 24.67 -0.78
C GLU A 220 -4.97 24.79 -1.10
N PHE A 221 -4.10 24.62 -0.12
CA PHE A 221 -2.66 24.57 -0.32
C PHE A 221 -2.27 23.48 -1.32
N THR A 222 -2.84 22.29 -1.23
CA THR A 222 -2.55 21.21 -2.19
C THR A 222 -3.21 21.39 -3.56
N ARG A 223 -4.02 22.43 -3.78
CA ARG A 223 -4.68 22.67 -5.08
C ARG A 223 -3.64 23.01 -6.14
N GLY A 224 -3.63 22.21 -7.22
CA GLY A 224 -2.70 22.38 -8.35
C GLY A 224 -1.25 21.95 -8.07
N ARG A 225 -0.97 21.42 -6.87
CA ARG A 225 0.32 20.81 -6.52
C ARG A 225 0.28 19.31 -6.73
N ILE A 226 1.42 18.72 -7.04
CA ILE A 226 1.58 17.26 -7.11
C ILE A 226 1.68 16.74 -5.68
N VAL A 227 0.74 15.89 -5.27
CA VAL A 227 0.80 15.20 -3.98
C VAL A 227 1.04 13.72 -4.25
N ALA A 228 2.29 13.29 -4.11
CA ALA A 228 2.69 11.89 -4.30
C ALA A 228 2.13 11.02 -3.17
N HIS A 229 2.33 11.46 -1.92
CA HIS A 229 1.79 10.82 -0.74
C HIS A 229 1.40 11.87 0.31
N VAL A 230 0.41 11.51 1.12
CA VAL A 230 0.16 12.14 2.41
C VAL A 230 0.59 11.14 3.48
N LEU A 231 1.50 11.54 4.37
CA LEU A 231 2.04 10.68 5.42
C LEU A 231 1.82 11.34 6.78
N GLY A 232 1.14 10.64 7.69
CA GLY A 232 0.99 11.07 9.08
C GLY A 232 1.94 10.32 10.01
N THR A 233 1.82 10.51 11.32
CA THR A 233 2.79 9.96 12.28
C THR A 233 2.39 8.61 12.86
N HIS A 234 1.12 8.22 12.79
CA HIS A 234 0.62 6.97 13.35
C HIS A 234 -0.12 6.10 12.34
N ILE A 235 -0.28 4.82 12.68
CA ILE A 235 -1.26 3.94 12.07
C ILE A 235 -1.96 3.24 13.23
N GLU A 236 -3.25 3.52 13.39
CA GLU A 236 -4.09 2.92 14.42
C GLU A 236 -5.20 2.07 13.81
N GLU A 237 -5.46 2.25 12.51
CA GLU A 237 -6.46 1.50 11.78
C GLU A 237 -5.90 0.18 11.26
N THR A 238 -6.76 -0.84 11.21
CA THR A 238 -6.50 -2.05 10.44
C THR A 238 -6.61 -1.75 8.94
N SER A 239 -6.14 -2.67 8.12
CA SER A 239 -6.38 -2.73 6.68
C SER A 239 -7.86 -2.91 6.31
N THR A 240 -8.72 -3.19 7.29
CA THR A 240 -10.18 -3.11 7.12
C THR A 240 -10.64 -1.68 7.42
N PRO A 241 -11.29 -1.01 6.46
CA PRO A 241 -11.83 0.33 6.70
C PRO A 241 -12.76 0.40 7.92
N TYR A 242 -12.64 1.50 8.66
CA TYR A 242 -13.34 1.86 9.89
C TYR A 242 -13.11 0.95 11.09
N LYS A 243 -12.03 0.17 11.11
CA LYS A 243 -11.70 -0.73 12.21
C LYS A 243 -10.35 -0.35 12.81
N ASP A 244 -10.39 0.25 14.00
CA ASP A 244 -9.20 0.65 14.75
C ASP A 244 -8.75 -0.51 15.62
N TYR A 245 -7.45 -0.59 15.85
CA TYR A 245 -6.93 -1.28 17.02
C TYR A 245 -7.28 -0.49 18.29
N PRO A 246 -7.50 -1.18 19.43
CA PRO A 246 -7.58 -0.50 20.72
C PRO A 246 -6.30 0.30 21.01
N VAL A 247 -6.46 1.47 21.64
CA VAL A 247 -5.33 2.26 22.15
C VAL A 247 -4.47 1.38 23.06
N GLY A 248 -3.15 1.51 22.97
CA GLY A 248 -2.20 0.65 23.68
C GLY A 248 -1.78 -0.62 22.92
N THR A 249 -2.36 -0.90 21.76
CA THR A 249 -2.02 -2.12 20.99
C THR A 249 -0.62 -2.03 20.38
N ARG A 250 0.28 -2.87 20.90
CA ARG A 250 1.67 -2.97 20.41
C ARG A 250 1.81 -3.78 19.13
N TYR A 251 1.08 -4.89 18.99
CA TYR A 251 1.16 -5.78 17.84
C TYR A 251 -0.08 -5.64 16.95
N GLN A 252 0.12 -5.11 15.74
CA GLN A 252 -0.92 -4.79 14.77
C GLN A 252 -0.59 -5.45 13.42
N PRO A 253 -0.80 -6.78 13.27
CA PRO A 253 -0.37 -7.53 12.09
C PRO A 253 -1.18 -7.21 10.81
N GLU A 254 -2.35 -6.60 10.98
CA GLU A 254 -3.24 -6.19 9.91
C GLU A 254 -3.33 -4.66 9.84
N GLU A 255 -2.33 -3.89 10.29
CA GLU A 255 -2.37 -2.42 10.21
C GLU A 255 -2.57 -1.93 8.76
N HIS A 256 -3.16 -0.74 8.63
CA HIS A 256 -3.31 -0.05 7.35
C HIS A 256 -1.94 0.33 6.75
N GLY A 257 -1.88 0.62 5.45
CA GLY A 257 -0.67 1.20 4.85
C GLY A 257 -0.43 2.65 5.30
N LEU A 258 0.82 3.08 5.40
CA LEU A 258 1.14 4.46 5.80
C LEU A 258 0.63 5.51 4.80
N ALA A 259 0.76 5.24 3.50
CA ALA A 259 0.45 6.20 2.46
C ALA A 259 -1.04 6.49 2.35
N LEU A 260 -1.37 7.77 2.51
CA LEU A 260 -2.64 8.34 2.12
C LEU A 260 -2.45 9.19 0.85
N SER A 261 -3.55 9.71 0.30
CA SER A 261 -3.56 10.54 -0.90
C SER A 261 -4.25 11.86 -0.62
N ARG A 262 -4.13 12.82 -1.55
CA ARG A 262 -4.94 14.04 -1.54
C ARG A 262 -6.45 13.74 -1.51
N GLY A 263 -6.89 12.58 -2.01
CA GLY A 263 -8.27 12.11 -1.91
C GLY A 263 -8.73 12.00 -0.46
N HIS A 264 -7.92 11.39 0.41
CA HIS A 264 -8.23 11.26 1.84
C HIS A 264 -8.31 12.62 2.55
N LEU A 265 -7.49 13.60 2.11
CA LEU A 265 -7.56 14.96 2.64
C LEU A 265 -8.85 15.69 2.23
N LEU A 266 -9.33 15.49 0.99
CA LEU A 266 -10.61 16.02 0.55
C LEU A 266 -11.78 15.40 1.32
N GLU A 267 -11.71 14.09 1.53
CA GLU A 267 -12.67 13.33 2.31
C GLU A 267 -12.73 13.79 3.78
N LEU A 268 -11.59 13.99 4.43
CA LEU A 268 -11.53 14.55 5.78
C LEU A 268 -12.24 15.92 5.83
N LYS A 269 -11.98 16.79 4.86
CA LYS A 269 -12.67 18.10 4.77
C LYS A 269 -14.18 17.93 4.65
N GLU A 270 -14.65 17.08 3.73
CA GLU A 270 -16.08 16.86 3.51
C GLU A 270 -16.76 16.29 4.75
N ALA A 271 -16.11 15.36 5.45
CA ALA A 271 -16.59 14.81 6.71
C ALA A 271 -16.72 15.89 7.80
N LEU A 272 -15.69 16.70 8.01
CA LEU A 272 -15.70 17.82 8.97
C LEU A 272 -16.79 18.86 8.65
N GLU A 273 -17.01 19.15 7.37
CA GLU A 273 -18.08 20.05 6.93
C GLU A 273 -19.47 19.47 7.20
N ALA A 274 -19.66 18.17 6.96
CA ALA A 274 -20.91 17.48 7.27
C ALA A 274 -21.22 17.46 8.77
N MET A 275 -20.21 17.40 9.62
CA MET A 275 -20.34 17.45 11.08
C MET A 275 -20.68 18.85 11.63
N ARG A 276 -20.70 19.90 10.79
CA ARG A 276 -21.03 21.29 11.19
C ARG A 276 -20.23 21.77 12.41
N GLY A 277 -18.98 21.36 12.56
CA GLY A 277 -18.09 21.79 13.65
C GLY A 277 -18.41 21.21 15.04
N HIS A 278 -19.18 20.12 15.13
CA HIS A 278 -19.41 19.39 16.38
C HIS A 278 -18.73 18.01 16.34
N ALA A 279 -18.25 17.53 17.48
CA ALA A 279 -17.75 16.17 17.61
C ALA A 279 -18.88 15.15 17.34
N GLY A 280 -18.63 14.18 16.45
CA GLY A 280 -19.60 13.14 16.10
C GLY A 280 -19.04 12.12 15.12
N GLN A 281 -19.75 11.00 14.92
CA GLN A 281 -19.42 10.02 13.89
C GLN A 281 -19.97 10.50 12.53
N ALA A 282 -19.10 10.88 11.60
CA ALA A 282 -19.49 11.11 10.21
C ALA A 282 -19.69 9.75 9.50
N GLY A 283 -20.93 9.25 9.49
CA GLY A 283 -21.33 8.11 8.68
C GLY A 283 -21.45 8.48 7.19
N ALA A 284 -20.32 8.66 6.50
CA ALA A 284 -20.27 8.70 5.05
C ALA A 284 -18.89 8.20 4.57
N ALA A 285 -18.91 7.02 3.92
CA ALA A 285 -17.94 6.47 2.97
C ALA A 285 -16.45 6.90 3.01
N GLY A 286 -15.80 6.91 4.18
CA GLY A 286 -14.34 6.74 4.33
C GLY A 286 -13.67 7.64 5.38
N ALA A 287 -14.45 8.36 6.19
CA ALA A 287 -13.91 9.25 7.22
C ALA A 287 -13.46 8.55 8.53
N PRO A 288 -12.40 9.05 9.19
CA PRO A 288 -11.93 8.59 10.50
C PRO A 288 -12.89 8.96 11.64
N ARG A 289 -12.79 8.21 12.75
CA ARG A 289 -13.59 8.44 13.97
C ARG A 289 -13.06 9.63 14.77
N PHE A 290 -13.97 10.45 15.30
CA PHE A 290 -13.66 11.58 16.19
C PHE A 290 -14.12 11.28 17.62
N HIS A 291 -13.28 11.60 18.62
CA HIS A 291 -13.64 11.63 20.04
C HIS A 291 -13.40 13.04 20.60
N ASP A 292 -14.38 13.57 21.33
CA ASP A 292 -14.29 14.84 22.06
C ASP A 292 -13.56 14.62 23.39
N LEU A 293 -12.44 15.33 23.61
CA LEU A 293 -11.84 15.48 24.93
C LEU A 293 -12.28 16.85 25.46
N ALA A 294 -13.47 16.92 26.04
CA ALA A 294 -13.92 18.13 26.71
C ALA A 294 -12.94 18.49 27.85
N ALA A 295 -12.50 19.75 27.85
CA ALA A 295 -11.54 20.30 28.78
C ALA A 295 -11.98 20.15 30.25
N GLY A 296 -11.20 19.37 31.01
CA GLY A 296 -11.20 19.38 32.48
C GLY A 296 -9.86 19.85 32.99
N THR A 297 -9.77 21.09 33.44
CA THR A 297 -8.63 21.60 34.18
C THR A 297 -8.54 20.93 35.54
N ALA A 298 -7.49 20.14 35.80
CA ALA A 298 -6.74 20.13 37.06
C ALA A 298 -5.62 19.09 37.00
N GLU A 299 -4.46 19.50 37.51
CA GLU A 299 -3.26 18.71 37.80
C GLU A 299 -3.56 17.41 38.56
N GLY A 300 -2.80 16.34 38.27
CA GLY A 300 -2.69 15.21 39.19
C GLY A 300 -2.58 13.84 38.51
N SER A 301 -1.42 13.21 38.74
CA SER A 301 -1.13 11.77 38.60
C SER A 301 -2.30 10.81 38.85
N GLY A 302 -2.41 9.74 38.06
CA GLY A 302 -3.16 8.55 38.48
C GLY A 302 -3.53 7.59 37.37
N GLU A 303 -2.87 6.43 37.36
CA GLU A 303 -3.37 5.17 36.81
C GLU A 303 -4.74 4.77 37.41
N GLU A 304 -5.43 3.89 36.67
CA GLU A 304 -6.57 3.03 37.04
C GLU A 304 -8.01 3.46 36.67
N ALA A 305 -8.60 2.57 35.86
CA ALA A 305 -10.00 2.12 35.80
C ALA A 305 -11.08 3.09 35.29
N ILE A 306 -11.93 2.57 34.37
CA ILE A 306 -13.32 2.17 34.69
C ILE A 306 -13.96 1.44 33.48
N GLU A 307 -14.54 0.28 33.78
CA GLU A 307 -15.47 -0.51 32.97
C GLU A 307 -16.84 0.16 32.80
N GLY A 308 -17.51 -0.14 31.69
CA GLY A 308 -18.97 -0.34 31.66
C GLY A 308 -19.83 0.87 31.29
N GLU A 309 -20.52 0.81 30.14
CA GLU A 309 -21.95 0.49 30.10
C GLU A 309 -22.50 0.42 28.67
N ARG A 310 -23.36 -0.57 28.46
CA ARG A 310 -24.24 -0.75 27.29
C ARG A 310 -25.37 0.29 27.33
N ALA A 311 -25.71 0.84 26.17
CA ALA A 311 -27.08 1.29 25.91
C ALA A 311 -27.50 0.98 24.47
N ASP A 312 -28.44 0.05 24.37
CA ASP A 312 -29.30 -0.27 23.24
C ASP A 312 -30.20 0.95 22.90
N TRP A 313 -30.29 1.32 21.62
CA TRP A 313 -31.41 2.10 21.12
C TRP A 313 -31.85 1.59 19.75
N SER A 314 -33.10 1.13 19.74
CA SER A 314 -33.83 0.63 18.58
C SER A 314 -34.56 1.76 17.83
N ALA A 315 -34.57 1.59 16.50
CA ALA A 315 -35.57 2.00 15.51
C ALA A 315 -36.12 3.45 15.49
N ARG A 316 -35.97 4.10 14.32
CA ARG A 316 -37.09 4.78 13.63
C ARG A 316 -36.84 4.93 12.13
N ARG A 317 -37.70 4.26 11.36
CA ARG A 317 -37.97 4.47 9.92
C ARG A 317 -38.79 5.75 9.75
N ILE A 318 -38.41 6.62 8.81
CA ILE A 318 -39.36 7.47 8.07
C ILE A 318 -38.94 7.49 6.59
N LEU A 319 -39.90 7.15 5.72
CA LEU A 319 -39.83 7.19 4.26
C LEU A 319 -40.18 8.59 3.74
N SER A 320 -39.53 9.03 2.66
CA SER A 320 -40.09 9.67 1.44
C SER A 320 -39.03 10.55 0.78
N CYS A 321 -39.09 11.00 -0.47
CA CYS A 321 -39.52 10.50 -1.78
C CYS A 321 -39.15 11.64 -2.76
N SER A 322 -38.64 11.30 -3.94
CA SER A 322 -38.50 12.17 -5.14
C SER A 322 -37.44 13.30 -5.04
N THR A 323 -36.66 13.65 -6.06
CA THR A 323 -36.88 13.68 -7.51
C THR A 323 -35.55 13.60 -8.30
N ARG A 324 -35.62 13.00 -9.49
CA ARG A 324 -34.60 13.02 -10.56
C ARG A 324 -34.78 14.26 -11.46
N ARG A 325 -33.69 14.78 -12.03
CA ARG A 325 -33.54 15.19 -13.46
C ARG A 325 -32.11 15.71 -13.70
N GLU A 326 -31.30 14.97 -14.44
CA GLU A 326 -30.98 15.13 -15.87
C GLU A 326 -30.12 16.35 -16.23
N MET A 327 -28.91 16.08 -16.76
CA MET A 327 -28.39 16.80 -17.93
C MET A 327 -27.60 15.83 -18.83
N ARG A 328 -27.98 15.80 -20.11
CA ARG A 328 -27.30 15.09 -21.21
C ARG A 328 -26.60 16.09 -22.13
N HIS A 329 -25.65 15.53 -22.88
CA HIS A 329 -25.09 15.94 -24.18
C HIS A 329 -23.91 16.92 -24.21
N MET A 330 -22.74 16.40 -24.64
CA MET A 330 -22.26 16.62 -26.02
C MET A 330 -21.23 15.54 -26.44
N LYS A 331 -21.32 15.05 -27.68
CA LYS A 331 -20.38 14.11 -28.34
C LYS A 331 -19.60 14.86 -29.44
N LYS A 332 -18.46 14.25 -29.86
CA LYS A 332 -17.71 14.38 -31.15
C LYS A 332 -16.61 15.46 -31.17
N HIS A 333 -15.36 15.28 -31.61
CA HIS A 333 -14.59 14.22 -32.27
C HIS A 333 -13.07 14.49 -32.04
N ALA A 334 -12.22 13.47 -31.96
CA ALA A 334 -10.95 13.37 -32.73
C ALA A 334 -10.21 12.09 -32.32
N SER A 335 -10.01 11.21 -33.31
CA SER A 335 -9.32 9.93 -33.21
C SER A 335 -7.82 10.11 -33.40
N SER A 336 -7.04 9.54 -32.47
CA SER A 336 -5.70 8.98 -32.69
C SER A 336 -5.28 8.32 -31.39
N ILE A 337 -5.68 7.05 -31.21
CA ILE A 337 -5.36 6.23 -30.03
C ILE A 337 -3.98 5.63 -30.25
N GLY A 338 -2.95 6.24 -29.65
CA GLY A 338 -1.79 5.47 -29.21
C GLY A 338 -2.21 4.67 -27.99
N LEU A 339 -1.73 3.43 -27.87
CA LEU A 339 -1.93 2.59 -26.69
C LEU A 339 -1.25 3.27 -25.49
N MET A 340 -1.95 4.23 -24.89
CA MET A 340 -1.62 4.76 -23.58
C MET A 340 -2.01 3.65 -22.61
N LEU A 341 -1.01 2.92 -22.10
CA LEU A 341 -1.17 2.30 -20.79
C LEU A 341 -1.64 3.41 -19.86
N VAL A 342 -2.91 3.37 -19.49
CA VAL A 342 -3.37 4.12 -18.35
C VAL A 342 -2.62 3.49 -17.20
N THR A 343 -1.55 4.13 -16.74
CA THR A 343 -0.99 3.86 -15.42
C THR A 343 -2.12 4.12 -14.46
N THR A 344 -2.90 3.09 -14.16
CA THR A 344 -3.89 3.12 -13.10
C THR A 344 -3.11 3.29 -11.82
N VAL A 345 -2.86 4.54 -11.44
CA VAL A 345 -2.67 4.91 -10.04
C VAL A 345 -4.01 4.60 -9.37
N GLY A 346 -4.18 3.34 -8.99
CA GLY A 346 -5.39 2.84 -8.37
C GLY A 346 -5.56 3.53 -7.02
N LEU A 347 -6.68 4.23 -6.85
CA LEU A 347 -7.31 4.35 -5.54
C LEU A 347 -7.52 2.91 -5.05
N PHE A 348 -6.76 2.44 -4.06
CA PHE A 348 -6.87 1.06 -3.58
C PHE A 348 -8.27 0.83 -2.99
N GLY A 349 -9.09 0.07 -3.71
CA GLY A 349 -10.30 -0.51 -3.13
C GLY A 349 -9.94 -1.68 -2.23
N ALA A 350 -10.88 -2.11 -1.38
CA ALA A 350 -10.71 -3.33 -0.61
C ALA A 350 -10.34 -4.53 -1.51
N ASP A 351 -9.57 -5.48 -0.97
CA ASP A 351 -9.17 -6.69 -1.70
C ASP A 351 -10.39 -7.39 -2.31
N ASN A 352 -10.25 -7.80 -3.57
CA ASN A 352 -11.29 -8.45 -4.36
C ASN A 352 -12.57 -7.62 -4.46
N VAL A 353 -12.44 -6.30 -4.54
CA VAL A 353 -13.54 -5.37 -4.81
C VAL A 353 -13.13 -4.41 -5.92
N LEU A 354 -14.05 -4.18 -6.85
CA LEU A 354 -13.86 -3.12 -7.85
C LEU A 354 -14.17 -1.76 -7.25
N THR A 355 -13.25 -0.82 -7.41
CA THR A 355 -13.45 0.59 -7.06
C THR A 355 -14.53 1.20 -7.97
N PRO A 356 -15.16 2.32 -7.57
CA PRO A 356 -16.07 3.04 -8.45
C PRO A 356 -15.44 3.40 -9.80
N GLN A 357 -14.15 3.75 -9.81
CA GLN A 357 -13.37 4.08 -10.99
C GLN A 357 -13.14 2.86 -11.87
N GLU A 358 -12.80 1.72 -11.28
CA GLU A 358 -12.65 0.45 -12.00
C GLU A 358 -13.98 0.03 -12.66
N LYS A 359 -15.10 0.12 -11.91
CA LYS A 359 -16.44 -0.16 -12.46
C LYS A 359 -16.77 0.78 -13.62
N ALA A 360 -16.51 2.08 -13.46
CA ALA A 360 -16.73 3.08 -14.52
C ALA A 360 -15.81 2.84 -15.73
N GLY A 361 -14.61 2.34 -15.50
CA GLY A 361 -13.62 1.97 -16.52
C GLY A 361 -13.90 0.63 -17.22
N GLY A 362 -15.00 -0.06 -16.86
CA GLY A 362 -15.38 -1.33 -17.48
C GLY A 362 -14.59 -2.54 -17.00
N TRP A 363 -13.94 -2.44 -15.84
CA TRP A 363 -13.30 -3.58 -15.20
C TRP A 363 -14.35 -4.55 -14.64
N VAL A 364 -14.04 -5.84 -14.73
CA VAL A 364 -14.77 -6.94 -14.11
C VAL A 364 -13.85 -7.65 -13.13
N LEU A 365 -14.46 -8.17 -12.06
CA LEU A 365 -13.75 -8.96 -11.07
C LEU A 365 -13.82 -10.43 -11.47
N LEU A 366 -12.67 -11.08 -11.65
CA LEU A 366 -12.61 -12.50 -11.95
C LEU A 366 -12.55 -13.36 -10.67
N PHE A 367 -12.14 -12.79 -9.55
CA PHE A 367 -12.13 -13.48 -8.25
C PHE A 367 -12.72 -12.60 -7.15
N ASP A 368 -13.75 -13.08 -6.47
CA ASP A 368 -14.55 -12.35 -5.49
C ASP A 368 -14.01 -12.43 -4.04
N GLY A 369 -12.87 -13.08 -3.83
CA GLY A 369 -12.29 -13.30 -2.50
C GLY A 369 -12.99 -14.40 -1.70
N LYS A 370 -14.00 -15.08 -2.24
CA LYS A 370 -14.90 -15.95 -1.47
C LYS A 370 -15.17 -17.29 -2.13
N THR A 371 -15.19 -17.35 -3.46
CA THR A 371 -15.64 -18.51 -4.22
C THR A 371 -14.77 -18.74 -5.45
N LEU A 372 -14.82 -19.96 -5.99
CA LEU A 372 -14.26 -20.30 -7.30
C LEU A 372 -15.27 -20.01 -8.44
N ASN A 373 -16.22 -19.09 -8.23
CA ASN A 373 -17.16 -18.73 -9.28
C ASN A 373 -16.39 -18.14 -10.47
N GLY A 374 -16.71 -18.60 -11.68
CA GLY A 374 -15.97 -18.22 -12.88
C GLY A 374 -14.67 -19.01 -13.10
N TRP A 375 -14.35 -19.99 -12.26
CA TRP A 375 -13.17 -20.85 -12.41
C TRP A 375 -13.53 -22.34 -12.41
N ASP A 376 -12.74 -23.12 -13.13
CA ASP A 376 -12.80 -24.58 -13.20
C ASP A 376 -11.48 -25.15 -12.67
N SER A 377 -11.61 -25.94 -11.61
CA SER A 377 -10.63 -26.93 -11.16
C SER A 377 -11.20 -28.35 -11.19
N ALA A 378 -12.53 -28.49 -11.09
CA ALA A 378 -13.23 -29.76 -10.92
C ALA A 378 -13.74 -30.37 -12.25
N VAL A 379 -13.91 -31.70 -12.26
CA VAL A 379 -14.68 -32.37 -13.32
C VAL A 379 -16.15 -31.94 -13.20
N PRO A 380 -16.83 -31.48 -14.27
CA PRO A 380 -18.26 -31.16 -14.20
C PRO A 380 -19.06 -32.39 -13.72
N GLN A 381 -19.79 -32.27 -12.61
CA GLN A 381 -20.70 -33.35 -12.19
C GLN A 381 -21.81 -33.49 -13.23
N ALA A 382 -21.84 -34.65 -13.91
CA ALA A 382 -22.97 -35.01 -14.76
C ALA A 382 -24.25 -35.06 -13.93
N ALA A 383 -25.33 -34.46 -14.44
CA ALA A 383 -26.64 -34.51 -13.83
C ALA A 383 -27.13 -35.95 -13.64
N GLY A 384 -27.14 -36.39 -12.38
CA GLY A 384 -27.91 -37.48 -11.77
C GLY A 384 -28.16 -38.78 -12.54
N ARG A 385 -27.58 -39.88 -12.06
CA ARG A 385 -28.26 -41.18 -11.94
C ARG A 385 -27.81 -41.90 -10.68
N GLY A 386 -28.77 -42.18 -9.79
CA GLY A 386 -28.54 -42.91 -8.55
C GLY A 386 -28.26 -44.41 -8.74
N ARG A 387 -27.53 -44.95 -7.77
CA ARG A 387 -27.30 -46.37 -7.35
C ARG A 387 -25.90 -46.36 -6.71
N GLY A 388 -25.58 -46.96 -5.58
CA GLY A 388 -26.15 -48.00 -4.74
C GLY A 388 -24.97 -48.53 -3.89
N GLN A 389 -25.24 -49.02 -2.69
CA GLN A 389 -24.26 -49.52 -1.70
C GLN A 389 -23.24 -50.54 -2.24
N GLY A 390 -22.04 -50.56 -1.64
CA GLY A 390 -21.09 -51.68 -1.72
C GLY A 390 -19.86 -51.44 -0.83
N GLY A 391 -19.75 -52.19 0.28
CA GLY A 391 -18.67 -52.07 1.26
C GLY A 391 -17.42 -52.90 0.96
N GLY A 392 -16.37 -52.67 1.75
CA GLY A 392 -15.14 -53.49 1.76
C GLY A 392 -14.08 -52.94 2.71
N ALA A 393 -13.81 -53.66 3.80
CA ALA A 393 -12.88 -53.30 4.86
C ALA A 393 -11.45 -53.80 4.61
N GLY A 394 -10.45 -53.08 5.12
CA GLY A 394 -9.05 -53.53 5.23
C GLY A 394 -8.31 -52.78 6.34
N ARG A 395 -7.88 -53.51 7.37
CA ARG A 395 -7.25 -53.02 8.62
C ARG A 395 -5.73 -52.93 8.50
N GLY A 396 -5.12 -52.03 9.30
CA GLY A 396 -3.73 -52.14 9.74
C GLY A 396 -3.14 -50.79 10.16
N GLY A 397 -3.03 -50.53 11.47
CA GLY A 397 -2.51 -49.27 12.01
C GLY A 397 -1.37 -49.46 13.01
N ALA A 398 -0.56 -48.40 13.19
CA ALA A 398 0.26 -48.07 14.36
C ALA A 398 0.62 -46.56 14.31
N PRO A 399 1.03 -45.91 15.42
CA PRO A 399 0.18 -45.15 16.34
C PRO A 399 0.20 -43.62 16.11
N LYS A 400 -0.88 -42.96 16.56
CA LYS A 400 -1.07 -41.50 16.55
C LYS A 400 -0.22 -40.82 17.63
N GLN A 401 0.61 -39.85 17.24
CA GLN A 401 1.00 -38.74 18.13
C GLN A 401 -0.07 -37.65 18.01
N ALA A 402 -0.57 -37.19 19.16
CA ALA A 402 -1.46 -36.05 19.22
C ALA A 402 -0.69 -34.76 18.89
N LYS A 403 -1.03 -34.11 17.77
CA LYS A 403 -0.69 -32.71 17.51
C LYS A 403 -1.90 -31.86 17.90
N GLY A 404 -1.67 -30.84 18.72
CA GLY A 404 -2.66 -29.82 19.07
C GLY A 404 -3.20 -29.09 17.83
N PRO A 405 -4.24 -28.28 18.00
CA PRO A 405 -4.94 -27.65 16.87
C PRO A 405 -3.99 -26.81 16.03
N ALA A 406 -4.00 -27.04 14.72
CA ALA A 406 -3.25 -26.26 13.75
C ALA A 406 -3.75 -24.81 13.75
N GLN A 407 -2.81 -23.85 13.80
CA GLN A 407 -3.12 -22.42 13.69
C GLN A 407 -3.48 -22.04 12.23
N PRO A 408 -4.51 -21.21 12.00
CA PRO A 408 -4.80 -20.63 10.69
C PRO A 408 -3.86 -19.46 10.38
N GLY A 409 -3.36 -19.36 9.14
CA GLY A 409 -2.85 -18.09 8.58
C GLY A 409 -1.34 -17.89 8.44
N ALA A 410 -0.50 -18.90 8.65
CA ALA A 410 0.93 -18.75 8.37
C ALA A 410 1.21 -18.68 6.87
N ALA A 411 2.10 -17.77 6.46
CA ALA A 411 2.67 -17.77 5.11
C ALA A 411 3.24 -19.17 4.80
N PRO A 412 3.07 -19.69 3.57
CA PRO A 412 3.61 -20.99 3.23
C PRO A 412 5.13 -21.03 3.43
N ALA A 413 5.62 -22.04 4.15
CA ALA A 413 7.04 -22.20 4.42
C ALA A 413 7.83 -22.43 3.11
N GLN A 414 8.96 -21.74 2.96
CA GLN A 414 9.87 -21.88 1.82
C GLN A 414 10.23 -23.36 1.59
N GLY A 415 10.09 -23.84 0.36
CA GLY A 415 10.47 -25.21 -0.02
C GLY A 415 9.48 -26.31 0.35
N SER A 416 8.30 -25.99 0.90
CA SER A 416 7.30 -26.98 1.32
C SER A 416 6.28 -27.30 0.21
N ASN A 417 5.64 -28.49 0.31
CA ASN A 417 4.45 -28.78 -0.50
C ASN A 417 3.29 -27.86 -0.07
N PRO A 418 2.31 -27.61 -0.94
CA PRO A 418 1.10 -26.89 -0.56
C PRO A 418 0.44 -27.52 0.65
N ARG A 419 -0.23 -26.68 1.43
CA ARG A 419 -1.01 -27.15 2.58
C ARG A 419 -2.08 -28.15 2.12
N PRO A 420 -2.53 -29.07 3.00
CA PRO A 420 -3.70 -29.88 2.72
C PRO A 420 -4.93 -29.01 2.44
N CYS A 421 -5.83 -29.50 1.59
CA CYS A 421 -7.08 -28.81 1.29
C CYS A 421 -7.97 -28.72 2.53
N SER A 422 -8.39 -27.51 2.87
CA SER A 422 -9.16 -27.20 4.07
C SER A 422 -10.63 -26.90 3.78
N THR A 423 -11.00 -26.68 2.52
CA THR A 423 -12.39 -26.41 2.13
C THR A 423 -13.02 -27.58 1.36
N PRO A 424 -14.35 -27.76 1.41
CA PRO A 424 -15.04 -28.73 0.56
C PRO A 424 -14.80 -28.51 -0.94
N GLN A 425 -14.63 -27.25 -1.39
CA GLN A 425 -14.30 -26.95 -2.78
C GLN A 425 -12.90 -27.44 -3.15
N GLY A 426 -11.89 -27.19 -2.32
CA GLY A 426 -10.53 -27.67 -2.55
C GLY A 426 -10.43 -29.18 -2.50
N GLN A 427 -11.28 -29.87 -1.74
CA GLN A 427 -11.29 -31.34 -1.66
C GLN A 427 -12.05 -32.02 -2.82
N ALA A 428 -12.72 -31.26 -3.69
CA ALA A 428 -13.48 -31.84 -4.81
C ALA A 428 -12.55 -32.47 -5.85
N PRO A 429 -12.96 -33.57 -6.54
CA PRO A 429 -12.16 -34.18 -7.60
C PRO A 429 -11.84 -33.20 -8.73
N VAL A 430 -10.55 -33.11 -9.09
CA VAL A 430 -10.08 -32.22 -10.14
C VAL A 430 -10.00 -32.92 -11.50
N ALA A 431 -10.15 -32.14 -12.58
CA ALA A 431 -9.98 -32.65 -13.93
C ALA A 431 -8.50 -32.99 -14.23
N ALA A 432 -8.24 -33.81 -15.24
CA ALA A 432 -6.87 -34.11 -15.65
C ALA A 432 -6.14 -32.80 -16.06
N GLY A 433 -4.98 -32.55 -15.45
CA GLY A 433 -4.20 -31.33 -15.64
C GLY A 433 -4.63 -30.13 -14.79
N ALA A 434 -5.72 -30.24 -14.02
CA ALA A 434 -6.10 -29.25 -13.02
C ALA A 434 -5.48 -29.56 -11.65
N SER A 435 -5.39 -28.55 -10.80
CA SER A 435 -4.96 -28.66 -9.40
C SER A 435 -6.08 -28.31 -8.44
N HIS A 436 -5.95 -28.70 -7.18
CA HIS A 436 -6.92 -28.34 -6.14
C HIS A 436 -6.63 -26.94 -5.60
N TRP A 437 -7.69 -26.17 -5.36
CA TRP A 437 -7.60 -24.78 -4.89
C TRP A 437 -8.60 -24.52 -3.78
N ASP A 438 -8.14 -23.80 -2.77
CA ASP A 438 -8.94 -23.29 -1.68
C ASP A 438 -9.02 -21.78 -1.77
N VAL A 439 -10.14 -21.24 -1.25
CA VAL A 439 -10.24 -19.83 -0.90
C VAL A 439 -10.01 -19.69 0.60
N VAL A 440 -8.93 -19.03 1.00
CA VAL A 440 -8.59 -18.78 2.40
C VAL A 440 -8.23 -17.32 2.58
N ASP A 441 -8.89 -16.66 3.54
CA ASP A 441 -8.64 -15.28 3.91
C ASP A 441 -8.63 -14.29 2.72
N GLY A 442 -9.55 -14.48 1.78
CA GLY A 442 -9.64 -13.61 0.60
C GLY A 442 -8.64 -13.94 -0.51
N THR A 443 -7.92 -15.07 -0.45
CA THR A 443 -6.90 -15.45 -1.43
C THR A 443 -7.20 -16.81 -2.06
N LEU A 444 -6.78 -16.99 -3.31
CA LEU A 444 -6.73 -18.28 -4.00
C LEU A 444 -5.38 -18.94 -3.71
N SER A 445 -5.39 -20.14 -3.13
CA SER A 445 -4.19 -20.89 -2.79
C SER A 445 -4.34 -22.35 -3.24
N PRO A 446 -3.35 -22.93 -3.95
CA PRO A 446 -3.38 -24.34 -4.30
C PRO A 446 -3.21 -25.16 -3.02
N CYS A 447 -3.79 -26.35 -3.00
CA CYS A 447 -3.74 -27.24 -1.84
C CYS A 447 -3.54 -28.69 -2.29
N GLY A 448 -2.82 -29.49 -1.51
CA GLY A 448 -2.57 -30.90 -1.83
C GLY A 448 -1.96 -31.15 -3.22
N ASP A 449 -2.25 -32.34 -3.75
CA ASP A 449 -1.83 -32.83 -5.06
C ASP A 449 -3.08 -33.13 -5.91
N PRO A 450 -3.03 -33.03 -7.26
CA PRO A 450 -1.84 -32.83 -8.10
C PRO A 450 -1.52 -31.35 -8.43
N ALA A 451 -0.29 -31.12 -8.92
CA ALA A 451 0.09 -29.90 -9.62
C ALA A 451 -0.69 -29.77 -10.95
N GLY A 452 -0.94 -28.53 -11.38
CA GLY A 452 -1.82 -28.23 -12.50
C GLY A 452 -2.38 -26.81 -12.44
N TYR A 453 -3.52 -26.60 -13.09
CA TYR A 453 -4.08 -25.26 -13.31
C TYR A 453 -5.43 -25.03 -12.60
N LEU A 454 -5.69 -23.77 -12.23
CA LEU A 454 -7.04 -23.21 -12.09
C LEU A 454 -7.37 -22.42 -13.36
N THR A 455 -8.48 -22.71 -14.03
CA THR A 455 -8.77 -22.16 -15.36
C THR A 455 -10.07 -21.33 -15.37
N SER A 456 -10.05 -20.10 -15.87
CA SER A 456 -11.26 -19.26 -15.97
C SER A 456 -12.29 -19.91 -16.88
N LYS A 457 -13.59 -19.85 -16.58
CA LYS A 457 -14.67 -20.44 -17.41
C LYS A 457 -14.77 -19.82 -18.80
N GLU A 458 -14.59 -18.51 -18.85
CA GLU A 458 -14.67 -17.72 -20.08
C GLU A 458 -13.31 -17.61 -20.77
N SER A 459 -13.37 -17.38 -22.09
CA SER A 459 -12.24 -17.01 -22.94
C SER A 459 -12.21 -15.50 -23.16
N TYR A 460 -11.01 -14.95 -23.27
CA TYR A 460 -10.75 -13.53 -23.43
C TYR A 460 -9.82 -13.29 -24.61
N LYS A 461 -10.10 -12.24 -25.40
CA LYS A 461 -9.33 -11.85 -26.58
C LYS A 461 -8.41 -10.67 -26.27
N ASP A 462 -8.94 -9.45 -26.36
CA ASP A 462 -8.19 -8.21 -26.13
C ASP A 462 -8.55 -7.64 -24.76
N PHE A 463 -7.57 -7.48 -23.87
CA PHE A 463 -7.80 -7.09 -22.48
C PHE A 463 -6.57 -6.54 -21.76
N VAL A 464 -6.82 -5.86 -20.65
CA VAL A 464 -5.86 -5.66 -19.56
C VAL A 464 -6.28 -6.52 -18.38
N LEU A 465 -5.37 -7.35 -17.88
CA LEU A 465 -5.53 -8.23 -16.72
C LEU A 465 -4.61 -7.74 -15.61
N THR A 466 -5.14 -7.57 -14.41
CA THR A 466 -4.34 -7.36 -13.20
C THR A 466 -4.43 -8.57 -12.30
N VAL A 467 -3.30 -8.97 -11.71
CA VAL A 467 -3.21 -10.09 -10.77
C VAL A 467 -2.22 -9.74 -9.67
N ASP A 468 -2.66 -9.86 -8.41
CA ASP A 468 -1.73 -9.86 -7.29
C ASP A 468 -1.32 -11.28 -6.96
N PHE A 469 -0.01 -11.51 -6.76
CA PHE A 469 0.51 -12.81 -6.35
C PHE A 469 1.49 -12.70 -5.18
N ARG A 470 1.53 -13.72 -4.32
CA ARG A 470 2.48 -13.84 -3.21
C ARG A 470 3.08 -15.24 -3.20
N THR A 471 4.41 -15.32 -3.19
CA THR A 471 5.11 -16.60 -3.16
C THR A 471 6.57 -16.45 -2.73
N GLY A 472 7.21 -17.55 -2.34
CA GLY A 472 8.64 -17.61 -2.08
C GLY A 472 9.48 -17.56 -3.36
N GLU A 473 10.74 -17.15 -3.23
CA GLU A 473 11.67 -16.90 -4.35
C GLU A 473 11.89 -18.08 -5.31
N ASP A 474 11.77 -19.31 -4.81
CA ASP A 474 12.06 -20.54 -5.58
C ASP A 474 10.81 -21.21 -6.17
N THR A 475 9.64 -20.59 -6.02
CA THR A 475 8.36 -21.13 -6.53
C THR A 475 8.33 -21.11 -8.04
N ASN A 476 7.78 -22.19 -8.61
CA ASN A 476 7.45 -22.28 -10.03
C ASN A 476 5.93 -22.17 -10.20
N SER A 477 5.51 -21.08 -10.82
CA SER A 477 4.13 -20.77 -11.18
C SER A 477 4.11 -19.86 -12.42
N GLY A 478 2.92 -19.49 -12.87
CA GLY A 478 2.74 -18.59 -14.00
C GLY A 478 1.27 -18.21 -14.18
N VAL A 479 1.06 -17.08 -14.84
CA VAL A 479 -0.26 -16.62 -15.29
C VAL A 479 -0.32 -16.82 -16.80
N PHE A 480 -1.16 -17.75 -17.24
CA PHE A 480 -1.39 -17.99 -18.66
C PHE A 480 -2.52 -17.09 -19.14
N ILE A 481 -2.30 -16.43 -20.27
CA ILE A 481 -3.30 -15.66 -20.99
C ILE A 481 -3.54 -16.25 -22.38
N ARG A 482 -4.74 -16.04 -22.92
CA ARG A 482 -5.16 -16.54 -24.24
C ARG A 482 -4.86 -18.03 -24.44
N SER A 483 -5.14 -18.82 -23.40
CA SER A 483 -4.93 -20.27 -23.45
C SER A 483 -6.08 -20.95 -24.18
N PRO A 484 -5.87 -21.56 -25.36
CA PRO A 484 -6.92 -22.34 -26.01
C PRO A 484 -7.27 -23.59 -25.18
N GLU A 485 -8.34 -24.27 -25.56
CA GLU A 485 -8.63 -25.59 -25.00
C GLU A 485 -7.48 -26.57 -25.30
N GLY A 486 -7.02 -27.31 -24.29
CA GLY A 486 -5.86 -28.18 -24.38
C GLY A 486 -4.58 -27.55 -23.82
N ASN A 487 -3.46 -27.67 -24.53
CA ASN A 487 -2.15 -27.19 -24.08
C ASN A 487 -1.68 -26.01 -24.94
N GLY A 488 -1.40 -24.84 -24.35
CA GLY A 488 -0.96 -23.64 -25.08
C GLY A 488 -1.20 -22.33 -24.32
N GLY A 489 -1.18 -21.19 -25.02
CA GLY A 489 -1.32 -19.85 -24.43
C GLY A 489 0.01 -19.23 -24.03
N TYR A 490 -0.02 -17.92 -23.74
CA TYR A 490 1.16 -17.18 -23.30
C TYR A 490 1.32 -17.28 -21.79
N GLU A 491 2.40 -17.90 -21.33
CA GLU A 491 2.76 -18.01 -19.92
C GLU A 491 3.57 -16.79 -19.47
N VAL A 492 2.95 -15.90 -18.71
CA VAL A 492 3.67 -14.86 -17.97
C VAL A 492 4.29 -15.51 -16.73
N GLN A 493 5.61 -15.61 -16.74
CA GLN A 493 6.38 -16.46 -15.83
C GLN A 493 6.42 -15.94 -14.39
N ILE A 494 6.36 -16.85 -13.40
CA ILE A 494 6.69 -16.60 -11.99
C ILE A 494 7.69 -17.66 -11.53
N TRP A 495 8.95 -17.48 -11.93
CA TRP A 495 10.08 -18.27 -11.47
C TRP A 495 11.40 -17.70 -12.02
N LYS A 496 12.42 -17.54 -11.17
CA LYS A 496 13.75 -17.07 -11.61
C LYS A 496 14.56 -18.13 -12.37
N ALA A 497 14.33 -19.42 -12.10
CA ALA A 497 15.22 -20.50 -12.52
C ALA A 497 14.63 -21.40 -13.62
N GLN A 498 13.78 -20.83 -14.48
CA GLN A 498 13.24 -21.58 -15.62
C GLN A 498 14.38 -22.04 -16.55
N PRO A 499 14.45 -23.33 -16.95
CA PRO A 499 15.64 -23.90 -17.60
C PRO A 499 16.05 -23.31 -18.95
N ALA A 500 15.08 -22.81 -19.72
CA ALA A 500 15.33 -22.12 -20.98
C ALA A 500 15.66 -20.62 -20.80
N GLY A 501 15.73 -20.14 -19.56
CA GLY A 501 16.12 -18.77 -19.21
C GLY A 501 15.01 -17.74 -19.36
N TYR A 502 13.73 -18.16 -19.26
CA TYR A 502 12.61 -17.23 -19.12
C TYR A 502 12.40 -16.96 -17.63
N ASN A 503 12.89 -15.83 -17.14
CA ASN A 503 12.73 -15.42 -15.74
C ASN A 503 11.34 -14.79 -15.50
N THR A 504 11.04 -14.43 -14.25
CA THR A 504 9.82 -13.70 -13.88
C THR A 504 9.60 -12.47 -14.76
N GLY A 505 8.39 -12.30 -15.28
CA GLY A 505 8.03 -11.20 -16.18
C GLY A 505 8.30 -11.48 -17.66
N SER A 506 8.96 -12.60 -18.00
CA SER A 506 9.05 -13.11 -19.37
C SER A 506 7.74 -13.73 -19.85
N ILE A 507 7.58 -13.88 -21.17
CA ILE A 507 6.56 -14.75 -21.78
C ILE A 507 7.25 -16.01 -22.31
N VAL A 508 7.01 -17.16 -21.67
CA VAL A 508 7.71 -18.41 -21.98
C VAL A 508 7.44 -18.86 -23.41
N GLY A 509 8.51 -19.10 -24.16
CA GLY A 509 8.44 -19.53 -25.57
C GLY A 509 8.27 -18.38 -26.57
N THR A 510 7.97 -17.17 -26.11
CA THR A 510 7.74 -16.00 -26.96
C THR A 510 8.86 -14.98 -26.81
N ALA A 511 9.11 -14.47 -25.60
CA ALA A 511 10.09 -13.42 -25.36
C ALA A 511 10.64 -13.44 -23.94
N LYS A 512 11.95 -13.21 -23.83
CA LYS A 512 12.66 -13.03 -22.57
C LYS A 512 12.72 -11.54 -22.24
N THR A 513 12.78 -11.24 -20.95
CA THR A 513 13.09 -9.88 -20.50
C THR A 513 14.53 -9.49 -20.83
N ASP A 514 14.82 -8.20 -20.86
CA ASP A 514 16.15 -7.62 -21.13
C ASP A 514 17.08 -7.61 -19.90
N GLY A 515 16.54 -7.91 -18.71
CA GLY A 515 17.26 -8.03 -17.45
C GLY A 515 16.56 -8.92 -16.44
N GLU A 516 17.14 -9.08 -15.25
CA GLU A 516 16.50 -9.81 -14.15
C GLU A 516 15.50 -8.89 -13.43
N PHE A 517 14.21 -9.23 -13.49
CA PHE A 517 13.16 -8.54 -12.76
C PHE A 517 12.79 -9.33 -11.52
N LYS A 518 12.99 -8.72 -10.35
CA LYS A 518 12.75 -9.36 -9.05
C LYS A 518 11.38 -8.95 -8.51
N PHE A 519 10.57 -9.97 -8.23
CA PHE A 519 9.44 -9.82 -7.34
C PHE A 519 9.94 -9.92 -5.89
N ILE A 520 9.19 -9.36 -4.95
CA ILE A 520 9.52 -9.37 -3.54
C ILE A 520 9.03 -10.69 -2.94
N SER A 521 9.96 -11.58 -2.58
CA SER A 521 9.63 -12.89 -1.97
C SER A 521 8.73 -12.71 -0.75
N ASP A 522 7.72 -13.57 -0.64
CA ASP A 522 6.78 -13.67 0.49
C ASP A 522 5.96 -12.40 0.75
N GLN A 523 5.97 -11.46 -0.19
CA GLN A 523 5.13 -10.27 -0.23
C GLN A 523 4.20 -10.31 -1.44
N TRP A 524 3.17 -9.47 -1.40
CA TRP A 524 2.29 -9.28 -2.55
C TRP A 524 3.02 -8.50 -3.64
N ASN A 525 2.96 -9.04 -4.84
CA ASN A 525 3.49 -8.46 -6.07
C ASN A 525 2.33 -8.27 -7.04
N HIS A 526 2.45 -7.29 -7.92
CA HIS A 526 1.38 -6.91 -8.85
C HIS A 526 1.83 -7.13 -10.29
N TYR A 527 1.05 -7.89 -11.03
CA TYR A 527 1.10 -7.93 -12.49
C TYR A 527 0.00 -7.09 -13.10
N GLU A 528 0.37 -6.28 -14.10
CA GLU A 528 -0.53 -5.78 -15.12
C GLU A 528 -0.08 -6.35 -16.47
N ILE A 529 -1.00 -7.04 -17.15
CA ILE A 529 -0.74 -7.76 -18.40
C ILE A 529 -1.74 -7.25 -19.43
N ALA A 530 -1.26 -6.55 -20.46
CA ALA A 530 -2.07 -6.10 -21.58
C ALA A 530 -1.87 -7.01 -22.78
N ALA A 531 -2.96 -7.44 -23.40
CA ALA A 531 -2.98 -8.16 -24.65
C ALA A 531 -3.95 -7.45 -25.61
N ASP A 532 -3.41 -6.74 -26.59
CA ASP A 532 -4.16 -5.88 -27.50
C ASP A 532 -3.82 -6.22 -28.96
N GLY A 533 -4.69 -6.97 -29.65
CA GLY A 533 -4.31 -7.54 -30.95
C GLY A 533 -3.13 -8.49 -30.80
N ASP A 534 -2.03 -8.25 -31.53
CA ASP A 534 -0.77 -8.99 -31.38
C ASP A 534 0.19 -8.34 -30.37
N HIS A 535 -0.15 -7.20 -29.79
CA HIS A 535 0.71 -6.48 -28.86
C HIS A 535 0.52 -6.99 -27.43
N LEU A 536 1.61 -7.45 -26.82
CA LEU A 536 1.66 -8.00 -25.46
C LEU A 536 2.60 -7.15 -24.59
N VAL A 537 2.08 -6.65 -23.48
CA VAL A 537 2.85 -5.87 -22.50
C VAL A 537 2.72 -6.50 -21.12
N VAL A 538 3.83 -6.66 -20.42
CA VAL A 538 3.89 -7.15 -19.04
C VAL A 538 4.55 -6.10 -18.15
N VAL A 539 3.88 -5.77 -17.05
CA VAL A 539 4.37 -4.86 -16.02
C VAL A 539 4.36 -5.59 -14.68
N LEU A 540 5.52 -5.66 -14.02
CA LEU A 540 5.70 -6.21 -12.67
C LEU A 540 5.99 -5.07 -11.70
N ASN A 541 5.17 -4.92 -10.66
CA ASN A 541 5.36 -3.91 -9.61
C ASN A 541 5.60 -2.49 -10.17
N GLY A 542 4.83 -2.11 -11.21
CA GLY A 542 4.96 -0.82 -11.89
C GLY A 542 6.12 -0.71 -12.89
N THR A 543 6.99 -1.71 -12.99
CA THR A 543 8.09 -1.75 -13.96
C THR A 543 7.72 -2.59 -15.17
N LYS A 544 7.76 -2.01 -16.36
CA LYS A 544 7.53 -2.76 -17.60
C LYS A 544 8.66 -3.75 -17.83
N THR A 545 8.34 -5.04 -17.80
CA THR A 545 9.31 -6.13 -17.99
C THR A 545 9.38 -6.57 -19.44
N LEU A 546 8.29 -6.38 -20.19
CA LEU A 546 8.18 -6.87 -21.56
C LEU A 546 7.19 -6.04 -22.39
N ASP A 547 7.50 -5.89 -23.67
CA ASP A 547 6.73 -5.14 -24.68
C ASP A 547 7.05 -5.75 -26.05
N VAL A 548 6.17 -6.61 -26.56
CA VAL A 548 6.43 -7.42 -27.77
C VAL A 548 5.19 -7.59 -28.63
N HIS A 549 5.40 -7.93 -29.90
CA HIS A 549 4.32 -8.35 -30.80
C HIS A 549 4.43 -9.84 -31.11
N ASP A 550 3.35 -10.59 -30.86
CA ASP A 550 3.20 -11.99 -31.20
C ASP A 550 1.72 -12.32 -31.48
N SER A 551 1.46 -13.08 -32.53
CA SER A 551 0.10 -13.40 -33.01
C SER A 551 -0.25 -14.89 -32.92
N GLN A 552 0.55 -15.68 -32.20
CA GLN A 552 0.34 -17.11 -32.02
C GLN A 552 -1.02 -17.45 -31.37
N PHE A 553 -1.44 -16.66 -30.37
CA PHE A 553 -2.73 -16.84 -29.69
C PHE A 553 -3.52 -15.54 -29.68
N SER A 554 -4.69 -15.56 -30.32
CA SER A 554 -5.61 -14.41 -30.40
C SER A 554 -6.55 -14.30 -29.21
N ASP A 555 -6.98 -15.42 -28.65
CA ASP A 555 -7.94 -15.50 -27.57
C ASP A 555 -7.81 -16.82 -26.81
N GLY A 556 -8.39 -16.87 -25.62
CA GLY A 556 -8.47 -18.08 -24.82
C GLY A 556 -8.64 -17.79 -23.34
N ARG A 557 -8.65 -18.86 -22.54
CA ARG A 557 -8.90 -18.82 -21.10
C ARG A 557 -7.67 -18.29 -20.36
N ILE A 558 -7.89 -17.79 -19.14
CA ILE A 558 -6.83 -17.44 -18.19
C ILE A 558 -6.55 -18.67 -17.32
N ARG A 559 -5.28 -19.00 -17.08
CA ARG A 559 -4.91 -20.09 -16.15
C ARG A 559 -3.91 -19.62 -15.10
N LEU A 560 -4.17 -19.98 -13.86
CA LEU A 560 -3.20 -19.84 -12.76
C LEU A 560 -2.53 -21.19 -12.56
N GLN A 561 -1.21 -21.24 -12.65
CA GLN A 561 -0.45 -22.49 -12.53
C GLN A 561 -0.01 -22.71 -11.08
N TYR A 562 -0.15 -23.95 -10.60
CA TYR A 562 0.62 -24.46 -9.48
C TYR A 562 1.51 -25.59 -10.00
N GLN A 563 2.82 -25.38 -9.99
CA GLN A 563 3.80 -26.38 -10.41
C GLN A 563 4.70 -26.81 -9.27
N LYS A 564 5.30 -25.87 -8.53
CA LYS A 564 6.21 -26.17 -7.42
C LYS A 564 6.19 -25.08 -6.37
N PHE A 565 6.10 -25.50 -5.11
CA PHE A 565 5.98 -24.66 -3.92
C PHE A 565 4.71 -23.79 -3.90
N PRO A 566 4.33 -23.25 -2.73
CA PRO A 566 3.03 -22.61 -2.60
C PRO A 566 3.01 -21.21 -3.19
N ILE A 567 1.87 -20.82 -3.76
CA ILE A 567 1.60 -19.48 -4.29
C ILE A 567 0.18 -19.07 -3.91
N GLU A 568 -0.04 -17.77 -3.74
CA GLU A 568 -1.36 -17.21 -3.50
C GLU A 568 -1.67 -16.11 -4.51
N PHE A 569 -2.93 -16.01 -4.91
CA PHE A 569 -3.42 -14.99 -5.82
C PHE A 569 -4.61 -14.22 -5.23
N LYS A 570 -4.72 -12.93 -5.53
CA LYS A 570 -5.91 -12.11 -5.25
C LYS A 570 -6.02 -10.96 -6.26
N ASN A 571 -7.04 -10.12 -6.13
CA ASN A 571 -7.24 -8.91 -6.96
C ASN A 571 -7.19 -9.20 -8.47
N ILE A 572 -7.73 -10.34 -8.87
CA ILE A 572 -7.77 -10.76 -10.28
C ILE A 572 -8.90 -9.98 -10.96
N LYS A 573 -8.52 -8.95 -11.73
CA LYS A 573 -9.46 -8.04 -12.41
C LYS A 573 -9.12 -7.98 -13.87
N LEU A 574 -10.13 -7.83 -14.72
CA LEU A 574 -9.95 -7.76 -16.16
C LEU A 574 -10.77 -6.62 -16.75
N ARG A 575 -10.19 -5.89 -17.69
CA ARG A 575 -10.90 -4.91 -18.53
C ARG A 575 -10.72 -5.29 -19.99
N ALA A 576 -11.83 -5.55 -20.68
CA ALA A 576 -11.80 -5.80 -22.10
C ALA A 576 -11.41 -4.53 -22.88
N ILE A 577 -10.55 -4.68 -23.88
CA ILE A 577 -10.22 -3.63 -24.85
C ILE A 577 -11.24 -3.75 -25.99
N ARG A 578 -11.82 -2.61 -26.39
CA ARG A 578 -12.80 -2.55 -27.49
C ARG A 578 -12.23 -1.68 -28.60
N HIS A 579 -12.13 -2.26 -29.80
CA HIS A 579 -11.71 -1.58 -31.02
C HIS A 579 -12.86 -0.92 -31.76
#